data_AF-X1V5X7-F1
#
_entry.id   AF-X1V5X7-F1
#
_cell.length_a   1.000
_cell.length_b   1.000
_cell.length_c   1.000
_cell.angle_alpha   90.00
_cell.angle_beta   90.00
_cell.angle_gamma   90.00
#
_symmetry.space_group_name_H-M   'P 1'
#
loop_
_entity.id
_entity.type
_entity.pdbx_description
1 polymer ?
#
loop_
_entity_poly.entity_id
_entity_poly.type
_entity_poly.pdbx_seq_one_letter_code
_entity_poly.pdbx_strand_id
1 'polypeptide(L)'
;MRYAVTSKVLTVSQLQTEVQRHGGKNLRVANASKQVFCDLDDVNVNKLRAIGCSVNRVGGVRTNIMPPIVTPPLPVAAAPVYSPEQLIWATGLEELRAISEPPLYGEGMNLAIIDTGIRETHEKINGHVVYSKNYTAFPMRDGLDHGTGVASIVFGSCTIMFNSKLKGS
;
A
#
# COMPACT_ATOMS: atom_id res chain seq x y z
N MET A 1 3.70 -21.17 -14.76
CA MET A 1 4.32 -19.87 -14.35
C MET A 1 3.22 -18.81 -14.22
N ARG A 2 3.45 -17.71 -13.49
CA ARG A 2 2.42 -16.67 -13.30
C ARG A 2 2.45 -15.64 -14.43
N TYR A 3 1.27 -15.33 -14.97
CA TYR A 3 1.06 -14.43 -16.10
C TYR A 3 -0.05 -13.41 -15.79
N ALA A 4 0.07 -12.23 -16.39
CA ALA A 4 -0.96 -11.21 -16.44
C ALA A 4 -1.54 -11.21 -17.86
N VAL A 5 -2.83 -11.48 -17.96
CA VAL A 5 -3.57 -11.54 -19.21
C VAL A 5 -4.47 -10.31 -19.31
N THR A 6 -4.39 -9.61 -20.43
CA THR A 6 -5.26 -8.47 -20.75
C THR A 6 -5.84 -8.63 -22.15
N SER A 7 -7.00 -8.02 -22.40
CA SER A 7 -7.62 -8.00 -23.72
C SER A 7 -8.21 -6.61 -23.98
N LYS A 8 -8.11 -6.15 -25.24
CA LYS A 8 -8.76 -4.91 -25.69
C LYS A 8 -10.22 -5.15 -26.12
N VAL A 9 -10.59 -6.41 -26.36
CA VAL A 9 -11.87 -6.79 -26.99
C VAL A 9 -12.79 -7.47 -25.98
N LEU A 10 -12.23 -8.28 -25.07
CA LEU A 10 -13.01 -9.06 -24.11
C LEU A 10 -13.24 -8.28 -22.80
N THR A 11 -14.43 -8.43 -22.23
CA THR A 11 -14.70 -7.99 -20.86
C THR A 11 -13.93 -8.86 -19.86
N VAL A 12 -13.75 -8.38 -18.63
CA VAL A 12 -12.99 -9.09 -17.60
C VAL A 12 -13.60 -10.47 -17.26
N SER A 13 -14.94 -10.57 -17.26
CA SER A 13 -15.68 -11.83 -17.06
C SER A 13 -15.42 -12.84 -18.19
N GLN A 14 -15.47 -12.37 -19.44
CA GLN A 14 -15.18 -13.20 -20.61
C GLN A 14 -13.71 -13.61 -20.64
N LEU A 15 -12.80 -12.70 -20.28
CA LEU A 15 -11.38 -12.97 -20.19
C LEU A 15 -11.08 -14.04 -19.14
N GLN A 16 -11.71 -13.97 -17.97
CA GLN A 16 -11.59 -14.99 -16.93
C GLN A 16 -12.06 -16.35 -17.44
N THR A 17 -13.22 -16.39 -18.10
CA THR A 17 -13.80 -17.63 -18.67
C THR A 17 -12.86 -18.24 -19.71
N GLU A 18 -12.30 -17.41 -20.59
CA GLU A 18 -11.40 -17.86 -21.65
C GLU A 18 -10.06 -18.36 -21.07
N VAL A 19 -9.50 -17.64 -20.10
CA VAL A 19 -8.30 -18.09 -19.37
C VAL A 19 -8.54 -19.43 -18.67
N GLN A 20 -9.71 -19.62 -18.05
CA GLN A 20 -10.07 -20.88 -17.41
C GLN A 20 -10.24 -22.03 -18.43
N ARG A 21 -10.86 -21.75 -19.58
CA ARG A 21 -11.03 -22.71 -20.69
C ARG A 21 -9.69 -23.18 -21.25
N HIS A 22 -8.70 -22.31 -21.33
CA HIS A 22 -7.33 -22.64 -21.77
C HIS A 22 -6.43 -23.14 -20.64
N GLY A 23 -7.00 -23.62 -19.52
CA GLY A 23 -6.26 -24.31 -18.47
C GLY A 23 -5.55 -23.39 -17.47
N GLY A 24 -5.93 -22.12 -17.39
CA GLY A 24 -5.43 -21.19 -16.37
C GLY A 24 -5.80 -21.67 -14.95
N LYS A 25 -4.83 -21.62 -14.03
CA LYS A 25 -5.00 -21.96 -12.60
C LYS A 25 -4.78 -20.71 -11.74
N ASN A 26 -5.20 -20.75 -10.47
CA ASN A 26 -4.99 -19.68 -9.48
C ASN A 26 -5.40 -18.27 -9.97
N LEU A 27 -6.58 -18.17 -10.59
CA LEU A 27 -7.06 -16.92 -11.19
C LEU A 27 -7.29 -15.85 -10.11
N ARG A 28 -6.69 -14.68 -10.30
CA ARG A 28 -6.98 -13.45 -9.56
C ARG A 28 -7.38 -12.35 -10.53
N VAL A 29 -8.59 -11.85 -10.37
CA VAL A 29 -9.15 -10.83 -11.24
C VAL A 29 -8.87 -9.45 -10.66
N ALA A 30 -8.25 -8.58 -11.44
CA ALA A 30 -8.06 -7.18 -11.12
C ALA A 30 -9.02 -6.34 -11.99
N ASN A 31 -10.24 -6.15 -11.50
CA ASN A 31 -11.30 -5.45 -12.23
C ASN A 31 -10.91 -4.02 -12.63
N ALA A 32 -10.26 -3.28 -11.71
CA ALA A 32 -9.87 -1.89 -11.93
C ALA A 32 -8.87 -1.73 -13.10
N SER A 33 -7.90 -2.66 -13.21
CA SER A 33 -6.90 -2.65 -14.28
C SER A 33 -7.31 -3.47 -15.52
N LYS A 34 -8.49 -4.11 -15.48
CA LYS A 34 -9.01 -5.03 -16.51
C LYS A 34 -8.03 -6.17 -16.84
N GLN A 35 -7.40 -6.73 -15.81
CA GLN A 35 -6.40 -7.80 -15.97
C GLN A 35 -6.79 -9.05 -15.19
N VAL A 36 -6.39 -10.21 -15.71
CA VAL A 36 -6.51 -11.49 -15.02
C VAL A 36 -5.11 -12.05 -14.79
N PHE A 37 -4.76 -12.24 -13.52
CA PHE A 37 -3.54 -12.93 -13.14
C PHE A 37 -3.82 -14.41 -13.00
N CYS A 38 -3.04 -15.27 -13.64
CA CYS A 38 -3.23 -16.72 -13.59
C CYS A 38 -1.91 -17.45 -13.77
N ASP A 39 -1.90 -18.71 -13.36
CA ASP A 39 -0.81 -19.62 -13.66
C ASP A 39 -1.13 -20.36 -14.96
N LEU A 40 -0.22 -20.26 -15.94
CA LEU A 40 -0.32 -20.89 -17.25
C LEU A 40 0.96 -21.65 -17.59
N ASP A 41 0.80 -22.63 -18.47
CA ASP A 41 1.89 -23.32 -19.15
C ASP A 41 2.18 -22.63 -20.48
N ASP A 42 3.43 -22.74 -20.97
CA ASP A 42 3.88 -21.98 -22.16
C ASP A 42 3.08 -22.33 -23.43
N VAL A 43 2.55 -23.55 -23.51
CA VAL A 43 1.64 -23.99 -24.59
C VAL A 43 0.34 -23.19 -24.58
N ASN A 44 -0.23 -22.92 -23.41
CA ASN A 44 -1.50 -22.21 -23.26
C ASN A 44 -1.33 -20.69 -23.43
N VAL A 45 -0.14 -20.16 -23.12
CA VAL A 45 0.23 -18.76 -23.42
C VAL A 45 0.12 -18.46 -24.91
N ASN A 46 0.63 -19.36 -25.77
CA ASN A 46 0.58 -19.18 -27.21
C ASN A 46 -0.86 -19.22 -27.77
N LYS A 47 -1.72 -20.07 -27.21
CA LYS A 47 -3.14 -20.13 -27.58
C LYS A 47 -3.87 -18.83 -27.24
N LEU A 48 -3.65 -18.28 -26.04
CA LEU A 48 -4.27 -17.02 -25.63
C LEU A 48 -3.76 -15.83 -26.47
N ARG A 49 -2.47 -15.83 -26.85
CA ARG A 49 -1.93 -14.82 -27.78
C ARG A 49 -2.55 -14.91 -29.17
N ALA A 50 -2.78 -16.12 -29.68
CA ALA A 50 -3.42 -16.33 -30.97
C ALA A 50 -4.89 -15.83 -31.01
N ILE A 51 -5.57 -15.83 -29.86
CA ILE A 51 -6.95 -15.30 -29.71
C ILE A 51 -6.95 -13.76 -29.55
N GLY A 52 -5.77 -13.11 -29.59
CA GLY A 52 -5.63 -11.67 -29.48
C GLY A 52 -5.54 -11.14 -28.04
N CYS A 53 -5.31 -12.02 -27.06
CA CYS A 53 -5.02 -11.60 -25.69
C CYS A 53 -3.54 -11.24 -25.53
N SER A 54 -3.25 -10.16 -24.80
CA SER A 54 -1.88 -9.84 -24.39
C SER A 54 -1.56 -10.63 -23.13
N VAL A 55 -0.59 -11.54 -23.24
CA VAL A 55 -0.13 -12.38 -22.12
C VAL A 55 1.29 -11.99 -21.76
N ASN A 56 1.45 -11.31 -20.64
CA ASN A 56 2.73 -10.87 -20.11
C ASN A 56 3.10 -11.76 -18.93
N ARG A 57 4.32 -12.32 -18.96
CA ARG A 57 4.83 -13.04 -17.80
C ARG A 57 4.91 -12.06 -16.64
N VAL A 58 4.31 -12.41 -15.51
CA VAL A 58 4.57 -11.68 -14.27
C VAL A 58 5.97 -12.09 -13.88
N GLY A 59 6.95 -11.32 -14.36
CA GLY A 59 8.29 -11.38 -13.81
C GLY A 59 8.17 -11.12 -12.32
N GLY A 60 8.90 -11.89 -11.51
CA GLY A 60 9.11 -11.48 -10.13
C GLY A 60 9.54 -10.02 -10.16
N VAL A 61 8.92 -9.18 -9.33
CA VAL A 61 9.34 -7.80 -9.17
C VAL A 61 10.83 -7.86 -8.85
N ARG A 62 11.67 -7.59 -9.85
CA ARG A 62 13.09 -7.39 -9.60
C ARG A 62 13.10 -6.07 -8.89
N THR A 63 13.30 -6.09 -7.59
CA THR A 63 13.82 -4.94 -6.89
C THR A 63 15.10 -4.59 -7.64
N ASN A 64 15.04 -3.58 -8.50
CA ASN A 64 16.24 -2.94 -8.99
C ASN A 64 16.75 -2.18 -7.77
N ILE A 65 17.36 -2.93 -6.83
CA ILE A 65 18.10 -2.34 -5.73
C ILE A 65 19.27 -1.71 -6.44
N MET A 66 19.10 -0.46 -6.87
CA MET A 66 20.18 0.32 -7.43
C MET A 66 21.30 0.28 -6.40
N PRO A 67 22.47 -0.28 -6.73
CA PRO A 67 23.61 -0.17 -5.85
C PRO A 67 23.85 1.32 -5.55
N PRO A 68 24.10 1.70 -4.30
CA PRO A 68 24.27 0.81 -3.15
C PRO A 68 22.94 0.26 -2.64
N ILE A 69 22.91 -1.05 -2.32
CA ILE A 69 21.93 -1.59 -1.38
C ILE A 69 21.95 -0.61 -0.21
N VAL A 70 20.87 0.14 -0.02
CA VAL A 70 20.72 0.98 1.16
C VAL A 70 20.60 -0.01 2.30
N THR A 71 21.74 -0.40 2.86
CA THR A 71 21.80 -1.01 4.18
C THR A 71 20.93 -0.13 5.04
N PRO A 72 19.92 -0.68 5.75
CA PRO A 72 19.18 0.10 6.72
C PRO A 72 20.22 0.88 7.52
N PRO A 73 20.12 2.23 7.57
CA PRO A 73 21.10 3.01 8.31
C PRO A 73 21.23 2.36 9.67
N LEU A 74 22.46 2.03 10.08
CA LEU A 74 22.72 1.58 11.43
C LEU A 74 21.96 2.54 12.34
N PRO A 75 21.03 2.04 13.18
CA PRO A 75 20.26 2.91 14.04
C PRO A 75 21.25 3.75 14.81
N VAL A 76 21.37 5.03 14.45
CA VAL A 76 22.17 5.95 15.23
C VAL A 76 21.36 6.03 16.51
N ALA A 77 21.93 5.53 17.62
CA ALA A 77 21.40 5.75 18.95
C ALA A 77 21.58 7.25 19.33
N ALA A 78 21.21 8.15 18.43
CA ALA A 78 20.96 9.52 18.75
C ALA A 78 19.59 9.53 19.41
N ALA A 79 19.52 10.07 20.62
CA ALA A 79 18.24 10.50 21.15
C ALA A 79 17.59 11.39 20.07
N PRO A 80 16.32 11.15 19.69
CA PRO A 80 15.65 12.04 18.75
C PRO A 80 15.76 13.46 19.31
N VAL A 81 16.47 14.32 18.60
CA VAL A 81 16.69 15.72 19.02
C VAL A 81 15.34 16.45 19.03
N TYR A 82 14.45 16.03 18.13
CA TYR A 82 13.09 16.53 18.02
C TYR A 82 12.11 15.37 17.88
N SER A 83 10.99 15.46 18.58
CA SER A 83 9.84 14.59 18.36
C SER A 83 9.17 14.94 17.02
N PRO A 84 8.42 14.01 16.38
CA PRO A 84 7.65 14.32 15.18
C PRO A 84 6.76 15.56 15.34
N GLU A 85 6.17 15.75 16.52
CA GLU A 85 5.35 16.90 16.88
C GLU A 85 6.16 18.21 16.81
N GLN A 86 7.39 18.20 17.31
CA GLN A 86 8.29 19.36 17.25
C GLN A 86 8.73 19.69 15.82
N LEU A 87 8.88 18.67 14.95
CA LEU A 87 9.17 18.89 13.53
C LEU A 87 7.98 19.48 12.77
N ILE A 88 6.75 19.03 13.07
CA ILE A 88 5.52 19.60 12.49
C ILE A 88 5.40 21.09 12.84
N TRP A 89 5.66 21.44 14.10
CA TRP A 89 5.71 22.83 14.53
C TRP A 89 6.82 23.61 13.82
N ALA A 90 8.05 23.09 13.83
CA ALA A 90 9.21 23.77 13.24
C ALA A 90 9.09 23.96 11.71
N THR A 91 8.32 23.13 11.03
CA THR A 91 8.09 23.22 9.57
C THR A 91 6.97 24.18 9.19
N GLY A 92 6.27 24.78 10.15
CA GLY A 92 5.18 25.71 9.89
C GLY A 92 3.88 25.04 9.42
N LEU A 93 3.74 23.73 9.66
CA LEU A 93 2.63 22.95 9.13
C LEU A 93 1.30 23.27 9.85
N GLU A 94 1.38 23.73 11.11
CA GLU A 94 0.20 24.20 11.86
C GLU A 94 -0.37 25.48 11.26
N GLU A 95 0.49 26.43 10.89
CA GLU A 95 0.09 27.67 10.22
C GLU A 95 -0.54 27.36 8.86
N LEU A 96 0.00 26.40 8.12
CA LEU A 96 -0.59 25.95 6.85
C LEU A 96 -2.00 25.37 7.04
N ARG A 97 -2.27 24.66 8.14
CA ARG A 97 -3.62 24.13 8.42
C ARG A 97 -4.61 25.21 8.78
N ALA A 98 -4.14 26.22 9.50
CA ALA A 98 -4.95 27.33 9.98
C ALA A 98 -5.39 28.30 8.87
N ILE A 99 -4.91 28.14 7.63
CA ILE A 99 -5.36 28.97 6.49
C ILE A 99 -6.80 28.65 6.06
N SER A 100 -7.36 27.50 6.45
CA SER A 100 -8.73 27.11 6.14
C SER A 100 -9.62 27.10 7.39
N GLU A 101 -10.92 27.27 7.18
CA GLU A 101 -11.93 27.14 8.23
C GLU A 101 -12.97 26.07 7.82
N PRO A 102 -13.06 24.93 8.54
CA PRO A 102 -12.22 24.53 9.67
C PRO A 102 -10.77 24.19 9.25
N PRO A 103 -9.80 24.17 10.19
CA PRO A 103 -8.43 23.80 9.87
C PRO A 103 -8.33 22.36 9.35
N LEU A 104 -7.39 22.10 8.44
CA LEU A 104 -7.26 20.80 7.78
C LEU A 104 -6.59 19.74 8.66
N TYR A 105 -7.39 19.01 9.44
CA TYR A 105 -6.95 17.81 10.18
C TYR A 105 -7.22 16.49 9.45
N GLY A 106 -7.79 16.56 8.23
CA GLY A 106 -8.13 15.35 7.47
C GLY A 106 -9.30 14.56 8.06
N GLU A 107 -10.15 15.19 8.89
CA GLU A 107 -11.37 14.56 9.39
C GLU A 107 -12.27 14.10 8.23
N GLY A 108 -12.83 12.90 8.33
CA GLY A 108 -13.66 12.29 7.28
C GLY A 108 -12.88 11.74 6.08
N MET A 109 -11.55 11.87 6.05
CA MET A 109 -10.70 11.32 4.99
C MET A 109 -10.13 9.96 5.39
N ASN A 110 -10.19 8.99 4.47
CA ASN A 110 -9.51 7.72 4.62
C ASN A 110 -8.21 7.73 3.80
N LEU A 111 -7.10 7.32 4.42
CA LEU A 111 -5.82 7.16 3.74
C LEU A 111 -5.46 5.68 3.61
N ALA A 112 -5.08 5.27 2.40
CA ALA A 112 -4.55 3.94 2.12
C ALA A 112 -3.02 3.96 2.11
N ILE A 113 -2.40 3.13 2.95
CA ILE A 113 -0.95 2.92 3.02
C ILE A 113 -0.64 1.51 2.51
N ILE A 114 0.22 1.41 1.49
CA ILE A 114 0.68 0.13 0.92
C ILE A 114 2.15 -0.03 1.29
N ASP A 115 2.43 -0.82 2.33
CA ASP A 115 3.76 -0.92 2.94
C ASP A 115 4.01 -2.33 3.53
N THR A 116 5.03 -2.48 4.38
CA THR A 116 5.52 -3.74 4.95
C THR A 116 4.58 -4.41 5.95
N GLY A 117 3.52 -3.71 6.36
CA GLY A 117 2.54 -4.16 7.33
C GLY A 117 2.17 -3.03 8.29
N ILE A 118 1.43 -3.36 9.35
CA ILE A 118 1.07 -2.40 10.39
C ILE A 118 1.03 -3.07 11.77
N ARG A 119 1.54 -2.40 12.81
CA ARG A 119 1.33 -2.78 14.22
C ARG A 119 0.17 -1.97 14.79
N GLU A 120 -1.06 -2.43 14.59
CA GLU A 120 -2.29 -1.71 14.97
C GLU A 120 -2.35 -1.31 16.45
N THR A 121 -1.62 -2.02 17.33
CA THR A 121 -1.51 -1.72 18.77
C THR A 121 -0.53 -0.60 19.11
N HIS A 122 0.16 0.00 18.14
CA HIS A 122 1.12 1.07 18.39
C HIS A 122 0.41 2.34 18.86
N GLU A 123 0.90 2.94 19.95
CA GLU A 123 0.22 4.01 20.70
C GLU A 123 -0.27 5.20 19.83
N LYS A 124 0.50 5.59 18.81
CA LYS A 124 0.17 6.72 17.93
C LYS A 124 -0.85 6.43 16.82
N ILE A 125 -1.21 5.16 16.61
CA ILE A 125 -2.12 4.74 15.51
C ILE A 125 -3.27 3.86 16.01
N ASN A 126 -3.23 3.43 17.26
CA ASN A 126 -4.25 2.60 17.87
C ASN A 126 -5.62 3.29 17.77
N GLY A 127 -6.63 2.53 17.33
CA GLY A 127 -7.99 3.03 17.12
C GLY A 127 -8.23 3.77 15.79
N HIS A 128 -7.19 3.97 14.96
CA HIS A 128 -7.32 4.69 13.69
C HIS A 128 -7.23 3.78 12.44
N VAL A 129 -6.87 2.51 12.60
CA VAL A 129 -6.85 1.54 11.50
C VAL A 129 -8.26 0.99 11.27
N VAL A 130 -8.93 1.48 10.23
CA VAL A 130 -10.31 1.07 9.89
C VAL A 130 -10.37 -0.15 8.97
N TYR A 131 -9.28 -0.43 8.25
CA TYR A 131 -9.17 -1.56 7.33
C TYR A 131 -7.72 -1.98 7.16
N SER A 132 -7.46 -3.29 7.21
CA SER A 132 -6.14 -3.84 6.96
C SER A 132 -6.25 -5.12 6.11
N LYS A 133 -5.38 -5.24 5.10
CA LYS A 133 -5.33 -6.43 4.24
C LYS A 133 -3.92 -6.78 3.78
N ASN A 134 -3.60 -8.06 3.88
CA ASN A 134 -2.35 -8.62 3.37
C ASN A 134 -2.50 -9.09 1.93
N TYR A 135 -1.60 -8.65 1.06
CA TYR A 135 -1.53 -9.09 -0.34
C TYR A 135 -0.36 -10.03 -0.63
N THR A 136 0.44 -10.35 0.39
CA THR A 136 1.65 -11.20 0.31
C THR A 136 1.52 -12.44 1.20
N ALA A 137 2.58 -13.25 1.25
CA ALA A 137 2.69 -14.38 2.17
C ALA A 137 3.41 -14.02 3.49
N PHE A 138 3.97 -12.81 3.60
CA PHE A 138 4.59 -12.36 4.85
C PHE A 138 3.52 -12.12 5.92
N PRO A 139 3.83 -12.24 7.22
CA PRO A 139 2.88 -11.89 8.27
C PRO A 139 2.35 -10.45 8.10
N MET A 140 1.07 -10.25 8.43
CA MET A 140 0.41 -8.94 8.34
C MET A 140 0.98 -7.91 9.31
N ARG A 141 1.52 -8.40 10.43
CA ARG A 141 2.24 -7.57 11.40
C ARG A 141 3.49 -6.99 10.73
N ASP A 142 3.71 -5.70 10.95
CA ASP A 142 4.92 -5.05 10.45
C ASP A 142 6.18 -5.60 11.15
N GLY A 143 6.98 -6.36 10.40
CA GLY A 143 8.25 -6.92 10.88
C GLY A 143 9.48 -6.07 10.52
N LEU A 144 9.30 -5.04 9.68
CA LEU A 144 10.38 -4.14 9.25
C LEU A 144 10.28 -2.75 9.90
N ASP A 145 9.20 -2.51 10.65
CA ASP A 145 8.87 -1.26 11.33
C ASP A 145 8.68 -0.05 10.40
N HIS A 146 8.76 -0.27 9.09
CA HIS A 146 8.66 0.76 8.07
C HIS A 146 7.21 1.23 7.93
N GLY A 147 6.27 0.33 7.65
CA GLY A 147 4.85 0.67 7.51
C GLY A 147 4.23 1.29 8.76
N THR A 148 4.61 0.81 9.95
CA THR A 148 4.19 1.39 11.24
C THR A 148 4.80 2.78 11.43
N GLY A 149 6.07 2.96 11.09
CA GLY A 149 6.75 4.26 11.14
C GLY A 149 6.06 5.28 10.23
N VAL A 150 5.85 4.93 8.96
CA VAL A 150 5.12 5.75 7.98
C VAL A 150 3.72 6.10 8.49
N ALA A 151 2.95 5.11 8.94
CA ALA A 151 1.61 5.36 9.49
C ALA A 151 1.64 6.31 10.70
N SER A 152 2.59 6.13 11.62
CA SER A 152 2.73 6.99 12.81
C SER A 152 3.07 8.44 12.46
N ILE A 153 3.87 8.67 11.42
CA ILE A 153 4.19 10.01 10.93
C ILE A 153 2.96 10.64 10.31
N VAL A 154 2.19 9.89 9.51
CA VAL A 154 0.99 10.43 8.88
C VAL A 154 -0.07 10.77 9.93
N PHE A 155 -0.31 9.89 10.89
CA PHE A 155 -1.25 10.18 11.98
C PHE A 155 -0.76 11.30 12.89
N GLY A 156 0.52 11.30 13.27
CA GLY A 156 1.13 12.40 14.00
C GLY A 156 1.05 13.72 13.23
N SER A 157 1.18 13.68 11.91
CA SER A 157 0.96 14.87 11.09
C SER A 157 -0.51 15.24 11.11
N CYS A 158 -1.42 14.45 10.56
CA CYS A 158 -2.82 14.85 10.34
C CYS A 158 -3.66 15.02 11.62
N THR A 159 -3.36 14.31 12.72
CA THR A 159 -4.27 14.17 13.88
C THR A 159 -3.87 15.00 15.10
N ILE A 160 -2.75 15.75 15.07
CA ILE A 160 -2.46 16.69 16.16
C ILE A 160 -3.42 17.89 16.04
N MET A 161 -4.60 17.75 16.63
CA MET A 161 -5.15 18.66 17.63
C MET A 161 -6.52 18.17 18.12
N PHE A 162 -6.57 17.03 18.80
CA PHE A 162 -7.63 16.82 19.80
C PHE A 162 -7.11 16.00 20.99
N ASN A 163 -6.28 16.64 21.84
CA ASN A 163 -6.42 16.53 23.29
C ASN A 163 -5.43 17.41 24.08
N SER A 164 -5.95 18.37 24.85
CA SER A 164 -5.82 18.43 26.32
C SER A 164 -6.10 19.84 26.89
N LYS A 165 -7.36 20.29 26.85
CA LYS A 165 -8.01 21.23 27.80
C LYS A 165 -9.27 21.75 27.13
N LEU A 166 -10.42 21.12 27.38
CA LEU A 166 -11.77 21.72 27.46
C LEU A 166 -12.75 20.58 27.81
N LYS A 167 -12.46 19.88 28.92
CA LYS A 167 -13.45 19.13 29.70
C LYS A 167 -13.22 19.52 31.15
N GLY A 168 -13.99 20.50 31.58
CA GLY A 168 -13.97 21.06 32.92
C GLY A 168 -15.14 22.02 33.03
N SER A 169 -16.22 21.46 33.56
CA SER A 169 -17.36 22.14 34.18
C SER A 169 -16.94 23.26 35.11
#